data_AF-A0A2G8XND3-F1
#
_entry.id   AF-A0A2G8XND3-F1
#
_cell.length_a   1.000
_cell.length_b   1.000
_cell.length_c   1.000
_cell.angle_alpha   90.00
_cell.angle_beta   90.00
_cell.angle_gamma   90.00
#
_symmetry.space_group_name_H-M   'P 1'
#
loop_
_entity.id
_entity.type
_entity.pdbx_description
1 polymer ?
#
loop_
_entity_poly.entity_id
_entity_poly.type
_entity_poly.pdbx_seq_one_letter_code
_entity_poly.pdbx_strand_id
1 'polypeptide(L)'
;MSKVEKKCPVCYQKLPNPADVLGPMDKELNYFMWMPGFEWRPEPKVGEYDGACESPSCREGGRPAADEDMQEALEEMVEADEMYARFNARASGGKVSTGDAMILARQLGLAPSYADKQAFEEKSGDNLDYASFQKFVGTSTHPEDNIEDLVEAFAYFDVSKHGYLTRKQMGNILMTYGEPLTTEEFNALAAEYFTSDQIDYRQFCKAMLERRE
;
A
#
# COMPACT_ATOMS: atom_id res chain seq x y z
N MET A 1 -67.42 -23.56 -16.55
CA MET A 1 -66.32 -22.57 -16.61
C MET A 1 -65.06 -23.25 -16.11
N SER A 2 -64.30 -23.85 -17.03
CA SER A 2 -63.07 -24.60 -16.69
C SER A 2 -61.91 -23.63 -16.52
N LYS A 3 -61.26 -23.65 -15.35
CA LYS A 3 -60.06 -22.86 -15.07
C LYS A 3 -58.91 -23.42 -15.91
N VAL A 4 -58.41 -22.63 -16.84
CA VAL A 4 -57.18 -22.91 -17.59
C VAL A 4 -56.00 -22.68 -16.64
N GLU A 5 -55.35 -23.77 -16.21
CA GLU A 5 -54.10 -23.70 -15.46
C GLU A 5 -53.02 -23.09 -16.35
N LYS A 6 -52.56 -21.90 -15.98
CA LYS A 6 -51.41 -21.27 -16.62
C LYS A 6 -50.18 -22.10 -16.27
N LYS A 7 -49.72 -22.94 -17.21
CA LYS A 7 -48.42 -23.63 -17.13
C LYS A 7 -47.35 -22.56 -16.91
N CYS A 8 -46.77 -22.51 -15.71
CA CYS A 8 -45.61 -21.69 -15.43
C CYS A 8 -44.46 -22.21 -16.31
N PRO A 9 -43.85 -21.40 -17.18
CA PRO A 9 -42.80 -21.87 -18.08
C PRO A 9 -41.50 -22.22 -17.33
N VAL A 10 -41.32 -21.72 -16.09
CA VAL A 10 -40.19 -22.06 -15.22
C VAL A 10 -40.69 -22.29 -13.80
N CYS A 11 -40.73 -23.56 -13.40
CA CYS A 11 -41.16 -23.96 -12.07
C CYS A 11 -39.97 -23.92 -11.10
N TYR A 12 -39.81 -22.81 -10.35
CA TYR A 12 -38.83 -22.70 -9.26
C TYR A 12 -38.95 -23.82 -8.21
N GLN A 13 -40.09 -24.51 -8.16
CA GLN A 13 -40.37 -25.63 -7.26
C GLN A 13 -39.77 -26.98 -7.71
N LYS A 14 -39.09 -27.02 -8.88
CA LYS A 14 -38.39 -28.21 -9.39
C LYS A 14 -36.87 -27.99 -9.49
N LEU A 15 -36.31 -27.04 -8.76
CA LEU A 15 -34.86 -26.88 -8.71
C LEU A 15 -34.25 -27.99 -7.84
N PRO A 16 -33.12 -28.59 -8.27
CA PRO A 16 -32.38 -29.53 -7.44
C PRO A 16 -31.93 -28.86 -6.14
N ASN A 17 -31.84 -29.64 -5.06
CA ASN A 17 -31.42 -29.13 -3.76
C ASN A 17 -30.00 -28.57 -3.88
N PRO A 18 -29.71 -27.34 -3.43
CA PRO A 18 -28.39 -26.72 -3.59
C PRO A 18 -27.23 -27.58 -3.04
N ALA A 19 -27.48 -28.38 -2.00
CA ALA A 19 -26.49 -29.29 -1.42
C ALA A 19 -26.08 -30.45 -2.34
N ASP A 20 -26.91 -30.79 -3.33
CA ASP A 20 -26.61 -31.83 -4.33
C ASP A 20 -25.84 -31.27 -5.54
N VAL A 21 -25.84 -29.94 -5.71
CA VAL A 21 -25.27 -29.26 -6.89
C VAL A 21 -23.94 -28.58 -6.57
N LEU A 22 -23.77 -28.08 -5.35
CA LEU A 22 -22.55 -27.40 -4.92
C LEU A 22 -21.61 -28.39 -4.24
N GLY A 23 -20.37 -28.47 -4.73
CA GLY A 23 -19.33 -29.28 -4.08
C GLY A 23 -18.96 -28.71 -2.70
N PRO A 24 -18.35 -29.50 -1.80
CA PRO A 24 -18.06 -29.09 -0.42
C PRO A 24 -17.12 -27.87 -0.28
N MET A 25 -16.47 -27.44 -1.37
CA MET A 25 -15.57 -26.28 -1.43
C MET A 25 -16.16 -25.06 -2.17
N ASP A 26 -17.35 -25.17 -2.76
CA ASP A 26 -18.05 -24.04 -3.40
C ASP A 26 -18.74 -23.17 -2.35
N LYS A 27 -17.95 -22.34 -1.65
CA LYS A 27 -18.45 -21.34 -0.70
C LYS A 27 -18.73 -19.98 -1.35
N GLU A 28 -18.32 -19.80 -2.60
CA GLU A 28 -18.47 -18.54 -3.32
C GLU A 28 -19.35 -18.76 -4.54
N LEU A 29 -20.38 -17.92 -4.67
CA LEU A 29 -21.28 -17.91 -5.83
C LEU A 29 -20.47 -17.51 -7.08
N ASN A 30 -19.90 -18.50 -7.76
CA ASN A 30 -19.14 -18.30 -8.98
C ASN A 30 -20.10 -18.03 -10.15
N TYR A 31 -20.46 -16.75 -10.31
CA TYR A 31 -21.41 -16.24 -11.32
C TYR A 31 -21.06 -16.61 -12.77
N PHE A 32 -19.82 -17.06 -13.03
CA PHE A 32 -19.35 -17.49 -14.34
C PHE A 32 -20.08 -18.73 -14.90
N MET A 33 -20.69 -19.56 -14.06
CA MET A 33 -21.39 -20.79 -14.50
C MET A 33 -22.71 -20.55 -15.24
N TRP A 34 -23.23 -19.32 -15.26
CA TRP A 34 -24.55 -19.00 -15.83
C TRP A 34 -24.48 -18.24 -17.17
N MET A 35 -23.29 -18.12 -17.75
CA MET A 35 -23.12 -17.54 -19.07
C MET A 35 -23.51 -18.55 -20.18
N PRO A 36 -24.44 -18.22 -21.09
CA PRO A 36 -24.79 -19.10 -22.21
C PRO A 36 -23.56 -19.35 -23.09
N GLY A 37 -23.20 -20.62 -23.29
CA GLY A 37 -22.03 -21.03 -24.10
C GLY A 37 -20.79 -21.45 -23.30
N PHE A 38 -20.86 -21.47 -21.96
CA PHE A 38 -19.79 -21.99 -21.12
C PHE A 38 -19.92 -23.51 -20.96
N GLU A 39 -19.01 -24.28 -21.57
CA GLU A 39 -18.83 -25.71 -21.28
C GLU A 39 -17.80 -25.86 -20.16
N TRP A 40 -18.26 -26.32 -18.98
CA TRP A 40 -17.38 -26.65 -17.88
C TRP A 40 -16.42 -27.78 -18.28
N ARG A 41 -15.11 -27.56 -18.15
CA ARG A 41 -14.09 -28.60 -18.25
C ARG A 41 -13.56 -28.87 -16.84
N PRO A 42 -13.53 -30.13 -16.37
CA PRO A 42 -12.89 -30.45 -15.11
C PRO A 42 -11.43 -30.04 -15.16
N GLU A 43 -10.93 -29.42 -14.09
CA GLU A 43 -9.50 -29.25 -13.91
C GLU A 43 -8.84 -30.64 -13.96
N PRO A 44 -7.73 -30.78 -14.70
CA PRO A 44 -6.99 -32.03 -14.69
C PRO A 44 -6.59 -32.35 -13.25
N LYS A 45 -6.88 -33.57 -12.79
CA LYS A 45 -6.45 -34.04 -11.48
C LYS A 45 -4.94 -33.86 -11.39
N VAL A 46 -4.48 -33.08 -10.41
CA VAL A 46 -3.07 -32.91 -10.09
C VAL A 46 -2.49 -34.31 -9.87
N GLY A 47 -1.78 -34.84 -10.87
CA GLY A 47 -0.98 -36.03 -10.71
C GLY A 47 0.14 -35.74 -9.73
N GLU A 48 0.59 -36.76 -9.00
CA GLU A 48 1.80 -36.71 -8.18
C GLU A 48 2.90 -35.95 -8.93
N TYR A 49 3.39 -34.88 -8.30
CA TYR A 49 4.41 -34.04 -8.88
C TYR A 49 5.74 -34.81 -8.83
N ASP A 50 6.13 -35.38 -9.95
CA ASP A 50 7.51 -35.78 -10.17
C ASP A 50 8.25 -34.47 -10.47
N GLY A 51 8.92 -33.91 -9.45
CA GLY A 51 9.53 -32.59 -9.46
C GLY A 51 10.58 -32.34 -10.55
N ALA A 52 10.13 -32.13 -11.78
CA ALA A 52 10.93 -31.66 -12.90
C ALA A 52 10.06 -30.73 -13.77
N CYS A 53 9.97 -29.46 -13.37
CA CYS A 53 9.58 -28.40 -14.29
C CYS A 53 10.80 -28.08 -15.19
N GLU A 54 10.74 -28.51 -16.45
CA GLU A 54 11.71 -28.12 -17.48
C GLU A 54 11.28 -26.83 -18.21
N SER A 55 10.77 -25.85 -17.44
CA SER A 55 10.54 -24.49 -17.92
C SER A 55 11.57 -23.54 -17.30
N PRO A 56 12.18 -22.61 -18.06
CA PRO A 56 13.20 -21.69 -17.53
C PRO A 56 12.71 -20.77 -16.41
N SER A 57 11.38 -20.67 -16.22
CA SER A 57 10.75 -19.79 -15.24
C SER A 57 10.67 -20.37 -13.82
N CYS A 58 11.03 -21.64 -13.61
CA CYS A 58 10.80 -22.33 -12.34
C CYS A 58 12.07 -22.80 -11.62
N ARG A 59 13.25 -22.33 -12.05
CA ARG A 59 14.50 -22.50 -11.30
C ARG A 59 15.03 -21.14 -10.86
N GLU A 60 14.57 -20.71 -9.70
CA GLU A 60 15.46 -20.31 -8.60
C GLU A 60 14.62 -20.16 -7.33
N GLY A 61 15.03 -20.87 -6.27
CA GLY A 61 14.59 -20.57 -4.93
C GLY A 61 15.15 -19.21 -4.54
N GLY A 62 14.33 -18.17 -4.72
CA GLY A 62 14.63 -16.83 -4.27
C GLY A 62 14.29 -16.68 -2.79
N ARG A 63 15.31 -16.36 -2.00
CA ARG A 63 15.20 -15.51 -0.81
C ARG A 63 14.37 -14.26 -1.18
N PRO A 64 13.58 -13.65 -0.28
CA PRO A 64 12.68 -12.56 -0.66
C PRO A 64 13.46 -11.42 -1.34
N ALA A 65 13.24 -11.22 -2.64
CA ALA A 65 13.83 -10.11 -3.40
C ALA A 65 13.50 -8.75 -2.74
N ALA A 66 12.30 -8.64 -2.15
CA ALA A 66 11.86 -7.46 -1.43
C ALA A 66 12.75 -7.05 -0.24
N ASP A 67 13.43 -8.00 0.43
CA ASP A 67 14.34 -7.67 1.54
C ASP A 67 15.72 -7.22 1.03
N GLU A 68 16.16 -7.71 -0.14
CA GLU A 68 17.42 -7.30 -0.77
C GLU A 68 17.28 -5.91 -1.43
N ASP A 69 16.18 -5.67 -2.15
CA ASP A 69 15.86 -4.37 -2.77
C ASP A 69 15.79 -3.24 -1.73
N MET A 70 15.23 -3.52 -0.56
CA MET A 70 15.07 -2.56 0.54
C MET A 70 16.37 -2.21 1.24
N GLN A 71 17.28 -3.18 1.37
CA GLN A 71 18.61 -2.97 1.95
C GLN A 71 19.51 -2.19 0.98
N GLU A 72 19.43 -2.48 -0.32
CA GLU A 72 20.14 -1.76 -1.37
C GLU A 72 19.69 -0.29 -1.45
N ALA A 73 18.37 -0.05 -1.43
CA ALA A 73 17.82 1.31 -1.38
C ALA A 73 18.28 2.08 -0.13
N LEU A 74 18.42 1.42 1.03
CA LEU A 74 18.93 2.05 2.25
C LEU A 74 20.38 2.50 2.10
N GLU A 75 21.24 1.68 1.49
CA GLU A 75 22.65 2.02 1.27
C GLU A 75 22.82 3.15 0.26
N GLU A 76 21.93 3.26 -0.75
CA GLU A 76 21.93 4.37 -1.69
C GLU A 76 21.36 5.66 -1.09
N MET A 77 20.30 5.55 -0.30
CA MET A 77 19.57 6.71 0.21
C MET A 77 20.16 7.28 1.50
N VAL A 78 20.83 6.48 2.33
CA VAL A 78 21.26 6.87 3.68
C VAL A 78 22.72 6.53 3.93
N GLU A 79 23.50 7.55 4.28
CA GLU A 79 24.88 7.36 4.74
C GLU A 79 24.92 6.63 6.10
N ALA A 80 25.54 5.46 6.13
CA ALA A 80 25.58 4.60 7.32
C ALA A 80 26.20 5.31 8.54
N ASP A 81 27.21 6.15 8.32
CA ASP A 81 27.87 6.92 9.38
C ASP A 81 26.94 7.99 9.97
N GLU A 82 26.14 8.66 9.14
CA GLU A 82 25.17 9.65 9.60
C GLU A 82 24.05 8.98 10.40
N MET A 83 23.53 7.86 9.91
CA MET A 83 22.51 7.06 10.60
C MET A 83 23.00 6.65 11.99
N TYR A 84 24.22 6.13 12.10
CA TYR A 84 24.80 5.72 13.37
C TYR A 84 25.01 6.91 14.32
N ALA A 85 25.51 8.04 13.81
CA ALA A 85 25.71 9.24 14.61
C ALA A 85 24.40 9.79 15.17
N ARG A 86 23.35 9.89 14.34
CA ARG A 86 22.03 10.39 14.76
C ARG A 86 21.36 9.44 15.75
N PHE A 87 21.46 8.13 15.52
CA PHE A 87 20.96 7.14 16.47
C PHE A 87 21.59 7.30 17.85
N ASN A 88 22.93 7.33 17.94
CA ASN A 88 23.63 7.45 19.22
C ASN A 88 23.40 8.79 19.92
N ALA A 89 23.18 9.86 19.17
CA ALA A 89 22.84 11.17 19.75
C ALA A 89 21.48 11.18 20.46
N ARG A 90 20.53 10.34 20.01
CA ARG A 90 19.18 10.23 20.56
C ARG A 90 19.00 9.05 21.50
N ALA A 91 19.84 8.02 21.36
CA ALA A 91 19.72 6.77 22.10
C ALA A 91 19.94 7.00 23.61
N SER A 92 19.04 6.42 24.40
CA SER A 92 19.19 6.33 25.85
C SER A 92 19.39 4.86 26.22
N GLY A 93 20.59 4.51 26.69
CA GLY A 93 20.95 3.13 27.00
C GLY A 93 21.05 2.22 25.77
N GLY A 94 21.45 2.77 24.62
CA GLY A 94 21.62 2.01 23.37
C GLY A 94 20.31 1.64 22.66
N LYS A 95 19.19 2.26 23.07
CA LYS A 95 17.88 2.10 22.45
C LYS A 95 17.22 3.44 22.19
N VAL A 96 16.35 3.47 21.19
CA VAL A 96 15.49 4.62 20.85
C VAL A 96 14.03 4.19 20.87
N SER A 97 13.13 5.12 21.17
CA SER A 97 11.70 4.85 21.00
C SER A 97 11.33 4.81 19.52
N THR A 98 10.24 4.14 19.16
CA THR A 98 9.69 4.15 17.79
C THR A 98 9.27 5.55 17.33
N GLY A 99 8.83 6.41 18.26
CA GLY A 99 8.58 7.82 17.99
C GLY A 99 9.85 8.58 17.61
N ASP A 100 10.94 8.38 18.36
CA ASP A 100 12.24 8.96 18.01
C ASP A 100 12.78 8.36 16.71
N ALA A 101 12.54 7.07 16.44
CA ALA A 101 12.94 6.42 15.19
C ALA A 101 12.28 7.08 13.96
N MET A 102 10.99 7.45 14.04
CA MET A 102 10.34 8.22 12.96
C MET A 102 11.01 9.57 12.74
N ILE A 103 11.35 10.28 13.82
CA ILE A 103 12.03 11.59 13.73
C ILE A 103 13.42 11.42 13.10
N LEU A 104 14.16 10.39 13.50
CA LEU A 104 15.49 10.10 12.95
C LEU A 104 15.41 9.72 11.47
N ALA A 105 14.47 8.88 11.07
CA ALA A 105 14.27 8.52 9.67
C ALA A 105 13.93 9.76 8.81
N ARG A 106 13.06 10.66 9.31
CA ARG A 106 12.78 11.95 8.65
C ARG A 106 14.01 12.85 8.54
N GLN A 107 14.86 12.85 9.56
CA GLN A 107 16.11 13.60 9.54
C GLN A 107 17.17 13.03 8.58
N LEU A 108 17.08 11.75 8.27
CA LEU A 108 17.92 11.07 7.27
C LEU A 108 17.34 11.23 5.85
N GLY A 109 16.25 11.98 5.69
CA GLY A 109 15.63 12.26 4.39
C GLY A 109 14.69 11.16 3.90
N LEU A 110 14.21 10.29 4.79
CA LEU A 110 13.17 9.30 4.49
C LEU A 110 11.78 9.77 4.95
N ALA A 111 10.73 9.15 4.43
CA ALA A 111 9.34 9.50 4.71
C ALA A 111 8.53 8.33 5.30
N PRO A 112 8.84 7.87 6.53
CA PRO A 112 8.05 6.80 7.17
C PRO A 112 6.60 7.23 7.41
N SER A 113 5.66 6.35 7.07
CA SER A 113 4.25 6.50 7.44
C SER A 113 3.99 6.06 8.89
N TYR A 114 2.86 6.47 9.45
CA TYR A 114 2.40 5.93 10.75
C TYR A 114 2.04 4.44 10.64
N ALA A 115 1.62 3.97 9.46
CA ALA A 115 1.41 2.56 9.20
C ALA A 115 2.71 1.74 9.33
N ASP A 116 3.85 2.24 8.81
CA ASP A 116 5.15 1.56 8.94
C ASP A 116 5.57 1.46 10.39
N LYS A 117 5.40 2.56 11.15
CA LYS A 117 5.65 2.57 12.59
C LYS A 117 4.82 1.51 13.30
N GLN A 118 3.51 1.45 13.04
CA GLN A 118 2.63 0.48 13.70
C GLN A 118 3.00 -0.96 13.32
N ALA A 119 3.24 -1.22 12.04
CA ALA A 119 3.64 -2.54 11.56
C ALA A 119 4.98 -2.99 12.17
N PHE A 120 5.88 -2.04 12.42
CA PHE A 120 7.15 -2.31 13.08
C PHE A 120 7.00 -2.53 14.59
N GLU A 121 6.17 -1.73 15.27
CA GLU A 121 5.82 -1.89 16.69
C GLU A 121 5.21 -3.26 16.97
N GLU A 122 4.32 -3.74 16.10
CA GLU A 122 3.69 -5.07 16.24
C GLU A 122 4.70 -6.22 16.14
N LYS A 123 5.81 -6.03 15.42
CA LYS A 123 6.85 -7.05 15.22
C LYS A 123 7.99 -6.97 16.24
N SER A 124 8.41 -5.76 16.59
CA SER A 124 9.66 -5.48 17.31
C SER A 124 9.47 -4.76 18.64
N GLY A 125 8.27 -4.25 18.92
CA GLY A 125 7.95 -3.43 20.09
C GLY A 125 8.45 -1.98 20.00
N ASP A 126 8.27 -1.23 21.09
CA ASP A 126 8.40 0.23 21.09
C ASP A 126 9.84 0.73 21.32
N ASN A 127 10.77 -0.16 21.69
CA ASN A 127 12.14 0.18 22.06
C ASN A 127 13.13 -0.52 21.13
N LEU A 128 13.68 0.24 20.19
CA LEU A 128 14.51 -0.26 19.11
C LEU A 128 15.99 -0.17 19.49
N ASP A 129 16.70 -1.29 19.38
CA ASP A 129 18.16 -1.29 19.31
C ASP A 129 18.62 -0.85 17.90
N TYR A 130 19.92 -0.64 17.72
CA TYR A 130 20.44 -0.16 16.45
C TYR A 130 20.10 -1.09 15.27
N ALA A 131 20.18 -2.42 15.48
CA ALA A 131 19.85 -3.39 14.45
C ALA A 131 18.36 -3.34 14.04
N SER A 132 17.45 -3.16 15.01
CA SER A 132 16.02 -2.98 14.71
C SER A 132 15.77 -1.63 14.05
N PHE A 133 16.47 -0.57 14.48
CA PHE A 133 16.37 0.74 13.84
C PHE A 133 16.81 0.70 12.37
N GLN A 134 17.91 0.02 12.03
CA GLN A 134 18.33 -0.16 10.64
C GLN A 134 17.25 -0.84 9.79
N LYS A 135 16.59 -1.87 10.33
CA LYS A 135 15.46 -2.52 9.65
C LYS A 135 14.28 -1.58 9.46
N PHE A 136 13.96 -0.76 10.47
CA PHE A 136 12.90 0.23 10.37
C PHE A 136 13.21 1.27 9.29
N VAL A 137 14.43 1.81 9.26
CA VAL A 137 14.89 2.73 8.21
C VAL A 137 14.82 2.07 6.84
N GLY A 138 15.17 0.78 6.73
CA GLY A 138 15.03 0.01 5.49
C GLY A 138 13.58 -0.02 5.01
N THR A 139 12.64 -0.36 5.89
CA THR A 139 11.21 -0.39 5.56
C THR A 139 10.62 0.95 5.15
N SER A 140 11.29 2.05 5.49
CA SER A 140 10.83 3.42 5.21
C SER A 140 11.52 4.07 4.02
N THR A 141 12.23 3.29 3.20
CA THR A 141 12.88 3.78 1.97
C THR A 141 11.89 4.13 0.87
N HIS A 142 10.75 3.41 0.79
CA HIS A 142 9.68 3.59 -0.21
C HIS A 142 10.21 3.87 -1.63
N PRO A 143 11.00 2.95 -2.22
CA PRO A 143 11.58 3.17 -3.56
C PRO A 143 10.52 3.30 -4.67
N GLU A 144 9.28 2.91 -4.41
CA GLU A 144 8.13 3.10 -5.29
C GLU A 144 7.67 4.57 -5.42
N ASP A 145 8.09 5.44 -4.49
CA ASP A 145 7.65 6.83 -4.45
C ASP A 145 8.11 7.59 -5.70
N ASN A 146 7.14 8.03 -6.49
CA ASN A 146 7.39 8.80 -7.70
C ASN A 146 6.47 10.02 -7.80
N ILE A 147 6.95 11.02 -8.54
CA ILE A 147 6.24 12.29 -8.67
C ILE A 147 4.90 12.15 -9.38
N GLU A 148 4.77 11.23 -10.34
CA GLU A 148 3.55 11.11 -11.12
C GLU A 148 2.42 10.54 -10.26
N ASP A 149 2.68 9.51 -9.44
CA ASP A 149 1.70 8.94 -8.52
C ASP A 149 1.19 9.97 -7.48
N LEU A 150 2.10 10.78 -6.91
CA LEU A 150 1.71 11.86 -6.00
C LEU A 150 0.85 12.92 -6.71
N VAL A 151 1.24 13.31 -7.93
CA VAL A 151 0.50 14.29 -8.73
C VAL A 151 -0.87 13.76 -9.12
N GLU A 152 -0.99 12.47 -9.45
CA GLU A 152 -2.25 11.82 -9.77
C GLU A 152 -3.22 11.83 -8.58
N ALA A 153 -2.71 11.61 -7.35
CA ALA A 153 -3.51 11.68 -6.13
C ALA A 153 -4.16 13.06 -5.93
N PHE A 154 -3.44 14.16 -6.18
CA PHE A 154 -4.01 15.51 -6.13
C PHE A 154 -4.89 15.82 -7.34
N ALA A 155 -4.47 15.38 -8.53
CA ALA A 155 -5.23 15.58 -9.76
C ALA A 155 -6.62 14.94 -9.68
N TYR A 156 -6.81 13.86 -8.91
CA TYR A 156 -8.12 13.26 -8.66
C TYR A 156 -9.16 14.28 -8.14
N PHE A 157 -8.73 15.24 -7.33
CA PHE A 157 -9.59 16.28 -6.76
C PHE A 157 -9.72 17.53 -7.64
N ASP A 158 -8.84 17.69 -8.63
CA ASP A 158 -8.92 18.74 -9.64
C ASP A 158 -9.89 18.35 -10.76
N VAL A 159 -11.16 18.74 -10.59
CA VAL A 159 -12.23 18.49 -11.57
C VAL A 159 -11.91 19.10 -12.93
N SER A 160 -11.23 20.25 -12.96
CA SER A 160 -10.84 20.96 -14.18
C SER A 160 -9.60 20.40 -14.87
N LYS A 161 -8.79 19.59 -14.16
CA LYS A 161 -7.49 19.08 -14.62
C LYS A 161 -6.58 20.20 -15.15
N HIS A 162 -6.68 21.40 -14.56
CA HIS A 162 -5.90 22.57 -14.93
C HIS A 162 -4.54 22.66 -14.21
N GLY A 163 -4.27 21.78 -13.25
CA GLY A 163 -2.99 21.74 -12.53
C GLY A 163 -2.95 22.53 -11.23
N TYR A 164 -4.08 23.10 -10.78
CA TYR A 164 -4.15 23.94 -9.59
C TYR A 164 -5.24 23.50 -8.62
N LEU A 165 -4.96 23.58 -7.32
CA LEU A 165 -5.95 23.41 -6.26
C LEU A 165 -5.96 24.63 -5.36
N THR A 166 -7.13 24.95 -4.81
CA THR A 166 -7.23 26.05 -3.82
C THR A 166 -6.63 25.63 -2.48
N ARG A 167 -6.16 26.59 -1.67
CA ARG A 167 -5.67 26.31 -0.30
C ARG A 167 -6.70 25.56 0.53
N LYS A 168 -7.98 25.89 0.37
CA LYS A 168 -9.08 25.18 1.03
C LYS A 168 -9.20 23.73 0.56
N GLN A 169 -9.08 23.47 -0.74
CA GLN A 169 -9.09 22.11 -1.26
C GLN A 169 -7.88 21.32 -0.76
N MET A 170 -6.68 21.89 -0.79
CA MET A 170 -5.47 21.26 -0.26
C MET A 170 -5.62 20.90 1.23
N GLY A 171 -6.14 21.83 2.04
CA GLY A 171 -6.40 21.56 3.46
C GLY A 171 -7.45 20.47 3.67
N ASN A 172 -8.53 20.48 2.90
CA ASN A 172 -9.52 19.42 2.98
C ASN A 172 -8.91 18.06 2.61
N ILE A 173 -8.04 17.99 1.59
CA ILE A 173 -7.42 16.73 1.17
C ILE A 173 -6.47 16.21 2.27
N LEU A 174 -5.51 17.04 2.67
CA LEU A 174 -4.43 16.67 3.59
C LEU A 174 -4.89 16.43 5.04
N MET A 175 -6.01 17.03 5.46
CA MET A 175 -6.56 16.84 6.81
C MET A 175 -7.68 15.79 6.87
N THR A 176 -8.12 15.22 5.74
CA THR A 176 -9.25 14.27 5.71
C THR A 176 -8.86 12.86 5.26
N TYR A 177 -7.92 12.74 4.31
CA TYR A 177 -7.59 11.46 3.68
C TYR A 177 -6.21 10.94 4.08
N GLY A 178 -6.05 9.61 4.08
CA GLY A 178 -4.78 8.95 4.42
C GLY A 178 -4.44 9.11 5.90
N GLU A 179 -3.28 9.68 6.17
CA GLU A 179 -2.81 10.05 7.50
C GLU A 179 -3.05 11.56 7.70
N PRO A 180 -4.20 11.95 8.28
CA PRO A 180 -4.64 13.34 8.28
C PRO A 180 -3.69 14.21 9.10
N LEU A 181 -3.22 15.30 8.50
CA LEU A 181 -2.41 16.28 9.18
C LEU A 181 -3.22 17.00 10.26
N THR A 182 -2.54 17.33 11.36
CA THR A 182 -3.10 18.25 12.35
C THR A 182 -3.19 19.65 11.78
N THR A 183 -4.04 20.48 12.38
CA THR A 183 -4.17 21.89 11.99
C THR A 183 -2.84 22.65 12.15
N GLU A 184 -2.02 22.29 13.13
CA GLU A 184 -0.70 22.88 13.35
C GLU A 184 0.28 22.51 12.22
N GLU A 185 0.35 21.23 11.84
CA GLU A 185 1.18 20.75 10.73
C GLU A 185 0.76 21.36 9.40
N PHE A 186 -0.55 21.41 9.12
CA PHE A 186 -1.06 22.04 7.91
C PHE A 186 -0.76 23.53 7.86
N ASN A 187 -0.88 24.24 8.99
CA ASN A 187 -0.56 25.67 9.05
C ASN A 187 0.93 25.93 8.83
N ALA A 188 1.81 25.09 9.37
CA ALA A 188 3.25 25.17 9.13
C ALA A 188 3.58 24.91 7.65
N LEU A 189 3.02 23.84 7.07
CA LEU A 189 3.16 23.51 5.65
C LEU A 189 2.67 24.65 4.75
N ALA A 190 1.48 25.19 5.05
CA ALA A 190 0.89 26.26 4.27
C ALA A 190 1.69 27.57 4.37
N ALA A 191 2.31 27.85 5.51
CA ALA A 191 3.15 29.03 5.68
C ALA A 191 4.43 28.97 4.84
N GLU A 192 4.94 27.76 4.60
CA GLU A 192 6.19 27.55 3.85
C GLU A 192 5.97 27.40 2.34
N TYR A 193 4.94 26.67 1.92
CA TYR A 193 4.76 26.30 0.51
C TYR A 193 3.57 26.97 -0.18
N PHE A 194 2.56 27.46 0.54
CA PHE A 194 1.35 28.03 -0.07
C PHE A 194 1.43 29.56 -0.11
N THR A 195 2.13 30.09 -1.11
CA THR A 195 2.27 31.54 -1.33
C THR A 195 0.99 32.22 -1.81
N SER A 196 0.10 31.47 -2.46
CA SER A 196 -1.15 31.96 -3.05
C SER A 196 -2.33 31.04 -2.73
N ASP A 197 -3.56 31.52 -2.93
CA ASP A 197 -4.75 30.69 -2.77
C ASP A 197 -4.84 29.61 -3.85
N GLN A 198 -4.31 29.86 -5.05
CA GLN A 198 -4.12 28.83 -6.08
C GLN A 198 -2.73 28.21 -5.93
N ILE A 199 -2.68 26.89 -5.77
CA ILE A 199 -1.47 26.12 -5.51
C ILE A 199 -1.27 25.18 -6.69
N ASP A 200 -0.10 25.28 -7.33
CA ASP A 200 0.36 24.30 -8.32
C ASP A 200 0.78 23.04 -7.56
N TYR A 201 -0.09 22.03 -7.58
CA TYR A 201 0.16 20.80 -6.82
C TYR A 201 1.30 19.98 -7.42
N ARG A 202 1.67 20.18 -8.69
CA ARG A 202 2.81 19.49 -9.31
C ARG A 202 4.14 20.06 -8.82
N GLN A 203 4.24 21.39 -8.76
CA GLN A 203 5.39 22.04 -8.13
C GLN A 203 5.49 21.70 -6.65
N PHE A 204 4.35 21.65 -5.95
CA PHE A 204 4.31 21.22 -4.55
C PHE A 204 4.82 19.79 -4.37
N CYS A 205 4.33 18.81 -5.14
CA CYS A 205 4.80 17.42 -5.05
C CYS A 205 6.30 17.31 -5.36
N LYS A 206 6.79 18.06 -6.35
CA LYS A 206 8.22 18.10 -6.65
C LYS A 206 9.04 18.61 -5.46
N ALA A 207 8.60 19.70 -4.85
CA ALA A 207 9.27 20.28 -3.69
C ALA A 207 9.22 19.38 -2.45
N MET A 208 8.20 18.50 -2.34
CA MET A 208 8.09 17.49 -1.27
C MET A 208 9.02 16.28 -1.49
N LEU A 209 9.23 15.85 -2.73
CA LEU A 209 10.13 14.74 -3.06
C LEU A 209 11.61 15.15 -3.14
N GLU A 210 11.89 16.43 -3.37
CA GLU A 210 13.26 16.93 -3.37
C GLU A 210 13.88 16.81 -1.97
N ARG A 211 14.98 16.05 -1.88
CA ARG A 211 15.77 15.94 -0.65
C ARG A 211 16.43 17.28 -0.36
N ARG A 212 16.14 17.86 0.81
CA ARG A 212 16.80 19.06 1.29
C ARG A 212 18.21 18.71 1.76
N GLU A 213 19.23 19.23 1.08
CA GLU A 213 20.65 19.18 1.48
C GLU A 213 20.94 20.08 2.70
#